data_AF-A0AAC9MX05-F1
#
_entry.id   AF-A0AAC9MX05-F1
#
_cell.length_a   1.000
_cell.length_b   1.000
_cell.length_c   1.000
_cell.angle_alpha   90.00
_cell.angle_beta   90.00
_cell.angle_gamma   90.00
#
_symmetry.space_group_name_H-M   'P 1'
#
loop_
_entity.id
_entity.type
_entity.pdbx_description
1 polymer ?
#
loop_
_entity_poly.entity_id
_entity_poly.type
_entity_poly.pdbx_seq_one_letter_code
_entity_poly.pdbx_strand_id
1 'polypeptide(L)'
;MPVTEIVEQLRRAYDLLTEALRSTAVADLAIIEGHEVFAGATKGSIWPQVAQIHRLAHSAADEVRLSEAALRGAQEIIDAYCWEIAGHGLARAEVGAGTALPSGQPGYNVKDHYAEWIDELRGKGMHVEPDAVVRMIRLRNGRLVWLERGHSDGGLEHILRRSRVRDFERSGISRDEIVNLVFVALEEGIKVGYIGQDRPVYEVAYGGRFRRVAITVRDGFIVGAMPVPLGRRVRARLHRS
;
A
#
# COMPACT_ATOMS: atom_id res chain seq x y z
N MET A 1 5.49 28.59 -23.38
CA MET A 1 4.68 27.54 -22.73
C MET A 1 4.23 28.08 -21.37
N PRO A 2 2.93 28.16 -21.08
CA PRO A 2 2.43 28.59 -19.78
C PRO A 2 2.85 27.60 -18.67
N VAL A 3 3.00 28.11 -17.45
CA VAL A 3 3.42 27.32 -16.27
C VAL A 3 2.47 26.14 -16.03
N THR A 4 1.18 26.30 -16.30
CA THR A 4 0.16 25.26 -16.19
C THR A 4 0.43 24.07 -17.13
N GLU A 5 0.87 24.33 -18.36
CA GLU A 5 1.16 23.28 -19.35
C GLU A 5 2.45 22.53 -19.00
N ILE A 6 3.46 23.22 -18.44
CA ILE A 6 4.68 22.58 -17.90
C ILE A 6 4.32 21.61 -16.77
N VAL A 7 3.48 22.06 -15.82
CA VAL A 7 3.05 21.23 -14.68
C VAL A 7 2.25 20.00 -15.15
N GLU A 8 1.38 20.15 -16.16
CA GLU A 8 0.65 19.02 -16.74
C GLU A 8 1.56 18.02 -17.48
N GLN A 9 2.60 18.49 -18.16
CA GLN A 9 3.60 17.60 -18.78
C GLN A 9 4.40 16.83 -17.72
N LEU A 10 4.81 17.50 -16.65
CA LEU A 10 5.53 16.86 -15.56
C LEU A 10 4.65 15.84 -14.79
N ARG A 11 3.34 16.11 -14.62
CA ARG A 11 2.38 15.11 -14.10
C ARG A 11 2.34 13.86 -14.97
N ARG A 12 2.22 14.04 -16.28
CA ARG A 12 2.21 12.91 -17.23
C ARG A 12 3.51 12.11 -17.19
N ALA A 13 4.66 12.79 -17.08
CA ALA A 13 5.94 12.13 -16.94
C ALA A 13 6.01 11.32 -15.63
N TYR A 14 5.54 11.89 -14.52
CA TYR A 14 5.48 11.21 -13.23
C TYR A 14 4.61 9.94 -13.28
N ASP A 15 3.41 10.03 -13.87
CA ASP A 15 2.49 8.89 -14.01
C ASP A 15 3.11 7.75 -14.84
N LEU A 16 3.83 8.09 -15.92
CA LEU A 16 4.56 7.11 -16.73
C LEU A 16 5.70 6.44 -15.96
N LEU A 17 6.42 7.20 -15.12
CA LEU A 17 7.45 6.65 -14.24
C LEU A 17 6.84 5.70 -13.20
N THR A 18 5.67 6.03 -12.63
CA THR A 18 4.95 5.14 -11.70
C THR A 18 4.57 3.82 -12.37
N GLU A 19 4.07 3.86 -13.61
CA GLU A 19 3.75 2.64 -14.35
C GLU A 19 5.00 1.83 -14.72
N ALA A 20 6.10 2.50 -15.06
CA ALA A 20 7.38 1.84 -15.29
C ALA A 20 7.88 1.13 -14.02
N LEU A 21 7.77 1.76 -12.84
CA LEU A 21 8.14 1.17 -11.56
C LEU A 21 7.28 -0.04 -11.19
N ARG A 22 5.98 -0.03 -11.51
CA ARG A 22 5.14 -1.22 -11.36
C ARG A 22 5.62 -2.35 -12.26
N SER A 23 5.96 -2.02 -13.51
CA SER A 23 6.46 -2.98 -14.49
C SER A 23 7.80 -3.57 -14.06
N THR A 24 8.71 -2.77 -13.48
CA THR A 24 10.00 -3.27 -12.97
C THR A 24 9.81 -4.20 -11.78
N ALA A 25 8.88 -3.91 -10.87
CA ALA A 25 8.56 -4.79 -9.75
C ALA A 25 7.99 -6.15 -10.21
N VAL A 26 7.11 -6.14 -11.23
CA VAL A 26 6.60 -7.38 -11.84
C VAL A 26 7.73 -8.18 -12.49
N ALA A 27 8.65 -7.49 -13.19
CA ALA A 27 9.79 -8.13 -13.83
C ALA A 27 10.76 -8.76 -12.81
N ASP A 28 11.11 -8.07 -11.72
CA ASP A 28 12.00 -8.61 -10.68
C ASP A 28 11.40 -9.86 -10.04
N LEU A 29 10.09 -9.83 -9.72
CA LEU A 29 9.39 -10.99 -9.17
C LEU A 29 9.41 -12.17 -10.15
N ALA A 30 9.10 -11.94 -11.43
CA ALA A 30 9.09 -13.00 -12.44
C ALA A 30 10.48 -13.62 -12.64
N ILE A 31 11.54 -12.81 -12.58
CA ILE A 31 12.93 -13.28 -12.68
C ILE A 31 13.29 -14.15 -11.47
N ILE A 32 12.93 -13.71 -10.25
CA ILE A 32 13.20 -14.47 -9.02
C ILE A 32 12.44 -15.80 -9.02
N GLU A 33 11.13 -15.79 -9.24
CA GLU A 33 10.31 -17.00 -9.26
C GLU A 33 10.76 -17.97 -10.35
N GLY A 34 11.03 -17.47 -11.55
CA GLY A 34 11.57 -18.27 -12.66
C GLY A 34 12.93 -18.87 -12.32
N HIS A 35 13.80 -18.10 -11.66
CA HIS A 35 15.10 -18.58 -11.20
C HIS A 35 14.97 -19.70 -10.16
N GLU A 36 14.07 -19.56 -9.17
CA GLU A 36 13.83 -20.57 -8.15
C GLU A 36 13.31 -21.89 -8.75
N VAL A 37 12.34 -21.81 -9.66
CA VAL A 37 11.80 -22.98 -10.38
C VAL A 37 12.91 -23.67 -11.17
N PHE A 38 13.69 -22.90 -11.93
CA PHE A 38 14.79 -23.44 -12.73
C PHE A 38 15.90 -24.07 -11.86
N ALA A 39 16.28 -23.41 -10.76
CA ALA A 39 17.26 -23.91 -9.81
C ALA A 39 16.81 -25.23 -9.16
N GLY A 40 15.53 -25.33 -8.79
CA GLY A 40 14.93 -26.55 -8.28
C GLY A 40 14.99 -27.70 -9.29
N ALA A 41 14.62 -27.43 -10.54
CA ALA A 41 14.58 -28.43 -11.62
C ALA A 41 15.98 -28.90 -12.06
N THR A 42 17.01 -28.06 -11.90
CA THR A 42 18.38 -28.34 -12.36
C THR A 42 19.34 -28.71 -11.24
N LYS A 43 18.81 -29.02 -10.04
CA LYS A 43 19.61 -29.39 -8.88
C LYS A 43 20.54 -30.57 -9.17
N GLY A 44 21.85 -30.37 -9.00
CA GLY A 44 22.87 -31.40 -9.26
C GLY A 44 23.29 -31.53 -10.73
N SER A 45 22.76 -30.67 -11.62
CA SER A 45 23.18 -30.64 -13.02
C SER A 45 24.63 -30.14 -13.15
N ILE A 46 25.41 -30.84 -13.99
CA ILE A 46 26.79 -30.48 -14.33
C ILE A 46 26.88 -29.74 -15.68
N TRP A 47 25.75 -29.49 -16.33
CA TRP A 47 25.71 -28.84 -17.64
C TRP A 47 26.09 -27.35 -17.51
N PRO A 48 27.08 -26.84 -18.28
CA PRO A 48 27.56 -25.47 -18.16
C PRO A 48 26.47 -24.41 -18.47
N GLN A 49 25.46 -24.78 -19.26
CA GLN A 49 24.31 -23.92 -19.58
C GLN A 49 23.49 -23.56 -18.32
N VAL A 50 23.44 -24.44 -17.31
CA VAL A 50 22.74 -24.17 -16.05
C VAL A 50 23.43 -23.04 -15.29
N ALA A 51 24.75 -23.10 -15.16
CA ALA A 51 25.54 -22.02 -14.57
C ALA A 51 25.44 -20.70 -15.37
N GLN A 52 25.34 -20.79 -16.70
CA GLN A 52 25.12 -19.61 -17.54
C GLN A 52 23.76 -18.96 -17.29
N ILE A 53 22.69 -19.75 -17.25
CA ILE A 53 21.33 -19.25 -16.98
C ILE A 53 21.23 -18.63 -15.59
N HIS A 54 21.86 -19.23 -14.57
CA HIS A 54 21.90 -18.62 -13.23
C HIS A 54 22.58 -17.25 -13.26
N ARG A 55 23.72 -17.10 -13.94
CA ARG A 55 24.39 -15.79 -14.05
C ARG A 55 23.53 -14.76 -14.76
N LEU A 56 22.88 -15.15 -15.87
CA LEU A 56 21.99 -14.26 -16.61
C LEU A 56 20.79 -13.80 -15.78
N ALA A 57 20.18 -14.72 -15.03
CA ALA A 57 19.06 -14.37 -14.14
C ALA A 57 19.46 -13.38 -13.04
N HIS A 58 20.65 -13.56 -12.42
CA HIS A 58 21.16 -12.60 -11.44
C HIS A 58 21.44 -11.23 -12.07
N SER A 59 22.14 -11.20 -13.22
CA SER A 59 22.43 -9.95 -13.94
C SER A 59 21.15 -9.20 -14.31
N ALA A 60 20.15 -9.92 -14.83
CA ALA A 60 18.87 -9.34 -15.20
C ALA A 60 18.12 -8.76 -13.98
N ALA A 61 18.11 -9.47 -12.85
CA ALA A 61 17.51 -8.96 -11.62
C ALA A 61 18.21 -7.70 -11.11
N ASP A 62 19.55 -7.68 -11.11
CA ASP A 62 20.33 -6.52 -10.69
C ASP A 62 20.11 -5.31 -11.60
N GLU A 63 20.04 -5.52 -12.92
CA GLU A 63 19.73 -4.46 -13.89
C GLU A 63 18.32 -3.90 -13.70
N VAL A 64 17.31 -4.75 -13.45
CA VAL A 64 15.94 -4.31 -13.18
C VAL A 64 15.88 -3.46 -11.91
N ARG A 65 16.59 -3.86 -10.85
CA ARG A 65 16.65 -3.10 -9.58
C ARG A 65 17.39 -1.78 -9.72
N LEU A 66 18.47 -1.75 -10.50
CA LEU A 66 19.19 -0.51 -10.82
C LEU A 66 18.29 0.45 -11.62
N SER A 67 17.53 -0.08 -12.58
CA SER A 67 16.54 0.69 -13.33
C SER A 67 15.44 1.24 -12.40
N GLU A 68 14.90 0.41 -11.50
CA GLU A 68 13.92 0.85 -10.50
C GLU A 68 14.47 2.00 -9.64
N ALA A 69 15.70 1.88 -9.14
CA ALA A 69 16.33 2.92 -8.34
C ALA A 69 16.50 4.24 -9.11
N ALA A 70 16.91 4.17 -10.39
CA ALA A 70 17.04 5.35 -11.24
C ALA A 70 15.68 6.02 -11.52
N LEU A 71 14.64 5.22 -11.78
CA LEU A 71 13.28 5.72 -12.01
C LEU A 71 12.70 6.39 -10.74
N ARG A 72 12.96 5.83 -9.54
CA ARG A 72 12.60 6.46 -8.26
C ARG A 72 13.32 7.78 -8.07
N GLY A 73 14.62 7.84 -8.34
CA GLY A 73 15.38 9.09 -8.27
C GLY A 73 14.82 10.17 -9.21
N ALA A 74 14.38 9.79 -10.41
CA ALA A 74 13.73 10.72 -11.33
C ALA A 74 12.39 11.26 -10.78
N GLN A 75 11.57 10.40 -10.16
CA GLN A 75 10.34 10.82 -9.49
C GLN A 75 10.61 11.80 -8.34
N GLU A 76 11.59 11.52 -7.49
CA GLU A 76 11.97 12.40 -6.38
C GLU A 76 12.37 13.80 -6.86
N ILE A 77 13.11 13.90 -7.98
CA ILE A 77 13.50 15.19 -8.57
C ILE A 77 12.28 15.94 -9.09
N ILE A 78 11.40 15.26 -9.83
CA ILE A 78 10.17 15.84 -10.37
C ILE A 78 9.27 16.35 -9.24
N ASP A 79 9.22 15.62 -8.14
CA ASP A 79 8.42 15.95 -6.96
C ASP A 79 8.93 17.14 -6.19
N ALA A 80 10.23 17.15 -5.90
CA ALA A 80 10.89 18.25 -5.23
C ALA A 80 10.72 19.55 -6.03
N TYR A 81 10.91 19.50 -7.34
CA TYR A 81 10.76 20.65 -8.22
C TYR A 81 9.34 21.24 -8.17
N CYS A 82 8.31 20.39 -8.19
CA CYS A 82 6.95 20.90 -8.06
C CYS A 82 6.57 21.32 -6.67
N TRP A 83 7.16 20.74 -5.62
CA TRP A 83 6.99 21.22 -4.26
C TRP A 83 7.50 22.67 -4.12
N GLU A 84 8.66 23.00 -4.69
CA GLU A 84 9.24 24.34 -4.66
C GLU A 84 8.43 25.39 -5.45
N ILE A 85 7.84 25.01 -6.59
CA ILE A 85 7.17 25.96 -7.49
C ILE A 85 5.66 26.05 -7.24
N ALA A 86 5.00 24.93 -6.95
CA ALA A 86 3.55 24.85 -6.78
C ALA A 86 3.12 24.80 -5.31
N GLY A 87 4.07 24.74 -4.35
CA GLY A 87 3.78 24.58 -2.92
C GLY A 87 3.26 23.17 -2.57
N HIS A 88 3.25 22.24 -3.52
CA HIS A 88 2.88 20.83 -3.36
C HIS A 88 3.61 19.96 -4.39
N GLY A 89 4.00 18.73 -4.02
CA GLY A 89 4.74 17.81 -4.90
C GLY A 89 3.95 17.27 -6.11
N LEU A 90 4.65 16.53 -6.99
CA LEU A 90 4.12 15.87 -8.20
C LEU A 90 3.90 14.37 -8.10
N ALA A 91 4.42 13.75 -7.05
CA ALA A 91 3.67 12.93 -6.17
C ALA A 91 2.41 13.74 -5.94
N ARG A 92 1.45 13.58 -6.87
CA ARG A 92 0.13 13.10 -6.51
C ARG A 92 0.39 12.39 -5.22
N ALA A 93 -0.10 12.96 -4.14
CA ALA A 93 -0.70 12.19 -3.09
C ALA A 93 -0.74 10.71 -3.51
N GLU A 94 0.37 9.99 -3.29
CA GLU A 94 0.40 8.55 -3.11
C GLU A 94 0.02 8.38 -1.64
N VAL A 95 -1.04 9.09 -1.24
CA VAL A 95 -2.26 8.39 -0.92
C VAL A 95 -2.42 7.32 -1.98
N GLY A 96 -2.01 6.09 -1.64
CA GLY A 96 -2.54 4.93 -2.33
C GLY A 96 -4.04 5.14 -2.50
N ALA A 97 -4.61 4.57 -3.54
CA ALA A 97 -6.03 4.68 -3.81
C ALA A 97 -6.90 3.97 -2.74
N GLY A 98 -6.57 4.07 -1.46
CA GLY A 98 -7.53 4.58 -0.48
C GLY A 98 -7.61 6.09 -0.52
N THR A 99 -8.37 6.62 -1.48
CA THR A 99 -9.04 7.93 -1.46
C THR A 99 -8.76 8.76 -0.21
N ALA A 100 -7.72 9.60 -0.24
CA ALA A 100 -7.73 10.73 0.67
C ALA A 100 -8.97 11.54 0.30
N LEU A 101 -9.91 11.62 1.23
CA LEU A 101 -11.00 12.56 1.14
C LEU A 101 -10.40 13.92 0.78
N PRO A 102 -10.88 14.62 -0.26
CA PRO A 102 -10.60 16.03 -0.48
C PRO A 102 -11.28 16.84 0.65
N SER A 103 -10.74 16.71 1.86
CA SER A 103 -11.07 17.52 3.03
C SER A 103 -10.45 18.90 2.81
N GLY A 104 -11.14 19.73 2.02
CA GLY A 104 -10.67 21.06 1.67
C GLY A 104 -11.47 21.75 0.56
N GLN A 105 -12.32 21.03 -0.19
CA GLN A 105 -13.23 21.65 -1.14
C GLN A 105 -14.52 22.10 -0.46
N PRO A 106 -14.95 23.37 -0.61
CA PRO A 106 -16.26 23.81 -0.15
C PRO A 106 -17.34 22.97 -0.85
N GLY A 107 -18.13 22.23 -0.07
CA GLY A 107 -19.20 21.36 -0.57
C GLY A 107 -18.86 19.87 -0.74
N TYR A 108 -17.65 19.41 -0.37
CA TYR A 108 -17.35 17.98 -0.38
C TYR A 108 -17.99 17.24 0.79
N ASN A 109 -18.91 16.34 0.48
CA ASN A 109 -19.56 15.46 1.44
C ASN A 109 -19.10 14.02 1.23
N VAL A 110 -18.44 13.46 2.24
CA VAL A 110 -17.90 12.08 2.24
C VAL A 110 -18.99 11.05 1.93
N LYS A 111 -20.20 11.28 2.42
CA LYS A 111 -21.35 10.41 2.18
C LYS A 111 -21.74 10.37 0.70
N ASP A 112 -21.79 11.53 0.05
CA ASP A 112 -22.20 11.63 -1.35
C ASP A 112 -21.16 10.98 -2.26
N HIS A 113 -19.88 11.05 -1.87
CA HIS A 113 -18.79 10.38 -2.57
C HIS A 113 -18.88 8.85 -2.54
N TYR A 114 -19.41 8.27 -1.45
CA TYR A 114 -19.52 6.81 -1.29
C TYR A 114 -20.95 6.28 -1.42
N ALA A 115 -21.91 7.08 -1.88
CA ALA A 115 -23.33 6.73 -1.87
C ALA A 115 -23.63 5.36 -2.51
N GLU A 116 -23.07 5.11 -3.71
CA GLU A 116 -23.27 3.84 -4.41
C GLU A 116 -22.69 2.63 -3.65
N TRP A 117 -21.54 2.79 -3.00
CA TRP A 117 -20.91 1.71 -2.22
C TRP A 117 -21.63 1.45 -0.90
N ILE A 118 -22.18 2.51 -0.29
CA ILE A 118 -23.01 2.43 0.90
C ILE A 118 -24.30 1.67 0.58
N ASP A 119 -24.96 2.01 -0.53
CA ASP A 119 -26.17 1.34 -0.98
C ASP A 119 -25.91 -0.14 -1.32
N GLU A 120 -24.78 -0.46 -1.95
CA GLU A 120 -24.37 -1.84 -2.21
C GLU A 120 -24.20 -2.64 -0.90
N LEU A 121 -23.52 -2.07 0.10
CA LEU A 121 -23.30 -2.73 1.38
C LEU A 121 -24.62 -2.94 2.15
N ARG A 122 -25.50 -1.94 2.14
CA ARG A 122 -26.84 -2.04 2.75
C ARG A 122 -27.72 -3.06 2.06
N GLY A 123 -27.66 -3.14 0.73
CA GLY A 123 -28.33 -4.18 -0.05
C GLY A 123 -27.85 -5.60 0.30
N LYS A 124 -26.60 -5.73 0.77
CA LYS A 124 -26.02 -6.99 1.30
C LYS A 124 -26.32 -7.23 2.78
N GLY A 125 -27.13 -6.39 3.42
CA GLY A 125 -27.49 -6.50 4.84
C GLY A 125 -26.44 -5.96 5.82
N MET A 126 -25.42 -5.25 5.33
CA MET A 126 -24.38 -4.66 6.20
C MET A 126 -24.86 -3.35 6.81
N HIS A 127 -24.56 -3.14 8.08
CA HIS A 127 -24.85 -1.89 8.76
C HIS A 127 -23.72 -0.89 8.48
N VAL A 128 -24.02 0.13 7.67
CA VAL A 128 -23.11 1.24 7.36
C VAL A 128 -23.81 2.54 7.73
N GLU A 129 -23.15 3.33 8.57
CA GLU A 129 -23.62 4.66 8.97
C GLU A 129 -22.97 5.73 8.07
N PRO A 130 -23.71 6.31 7.09
CA PRO A 130 -23.13 7.13 6.03
C PRO A 130 -22.41 8.38 6.56
N ASP A 131 -22.97 8.98 7.61
CA ASP A 131 -22.43 10.20 8.23
C ASP A 131 -21.21 9.90 9.13
N ALA A 132 -20.98 8.62 9.45
CA ALA A 132 -19.82 8.16 10.21
C ALA A 132 -18.68 7.66 9.31
N VAL A 133 -18.91 7.44 8.01
CA VAL A 133 -17.89 6.95 7.08
C VAL A 133 -16.73 7.95 7.02
N VAL A 134 -15.52 7.43 7.28
CA VAL A 134 -14.27 8.16 7.16
C VAL A 134 -13.64 7.87 5.80
N ARG A 135 -13.60 6.61 5.38
CA ARG A 135 -13.03 6.22 4.09
C ARG A 135 -13.51 4.82 3.69
N MET A 136 -13.63 4.58 2.41
CA MET A 136 -13.95 3.27 1.84
C MET A 136 -12.98 2.96 0.70
N ILE A 137 -12.72 1.66 0.47
CA ILE A 137 -12.01 1.15 -0.70
C ILE A 137 -12.68 -0.09 -1.25
N ARG A 138 -12.52 -0.30 -2.55
CA ARG A 138 -12.75 -1.58 -3.20
C ARG A 138 -11.39 -2.24 -3.43
N LEU A 139 -11.16 -3.36 -2.75
CA LEU A 139 -9.94 -4.16 -2.92
C LEU A 139 -9.92 -4.79 -4.32
N ARG A 140 -8.73 -5.21 -4.77
CA ARG A 140 -8.51 -5.89 -6.08
C ARG A 140 -9.38 -7.13 -6.29
N ASN A 141 -9.80 -7.78 -5.20
CA ASN A 141 -10.72 -8.93 -5.22
C ASN A 141 -12.21 -8.53 -5.29
N GLY A 142 -12.53 -7.25 -5.49
CA GLY A 142 -13.88 -6.71 -5.57
C GLY A 142 -14.57 -6.48 -4.21
N ARG A 143 -13.95 -6.86 -3.09
CA ARG A 143 -14.55 -6.65 -1.76
C ARG A 143 -14.45 -5.19 -1.33
N LEU A 144 -15.57 -4.65 -0.85
CA LEU A 144 -15.61 -3.35 -0.19
C LEU A 144 -15.11 -3.47 1.25
N VAL A 145 -14.25 -2.53 1.64
CA VAL A 145 -13.73 -2.37 3.00
C VAL A 145 -13.89 -0.91 3.40
N TRP A 146 -14.33 -0.65 4.62
CA TRP A 146 -14.59 0.71 5.09
C TRP A 146 -14.14 0.95 6.52
N LEU A 147 -13.84 2.21 6.80
CA LEU A 147 -13.56 2.75 8.12
C LEU A 147 -14.62 3.79 8.46
N GLU A 148 -15.24 3.63 9.61
CA GLU A 148 -16.11 4.64 10.21
C GLU A 148 -15.41 5.32 11.39
N ARG A 149 -15.95 6.44 11.84
CA ARG A 149 -15.51 7.16 13.04
C ARG A 149 -15.44 6.20 14.23
N GLY A 150 -16.45 5.31 14.31
CA GLY A 150 -16.50 4.21 15.26
C GLY A 150 -16.67 4.68 16.70
N HIS A 151 -16.38 3.77 17.64
CA HIS A 151 -16.40 4.02 19.07
C HIS A 151 -15.18 3.35 19.73
N SER A 152 -15.16 3.33 21.06
CA SER A 152 -14.11 2.71 21.87
C SER A 152 -13.64 1.34 21.34
N ASP A 153 -14.56 0.48 20.89
CA ASP A 153 -14.27 -0.92 20.62
C ASP A 153 -14.15 -1.27 19.13
N GLY A 154 -14.20 -0.27 18.24
CA GLY A 154 -13.96 -0.47 16.82
C GLY A 154 -13.99 0.83 16.01
N GLY A 155 -13.25 0.86 14.89
CA GLY A 155 -13.21 1.99 13.96
C GLY A 155 -12.11 3.01 14.27
N LEU A 156 -12.23 4.23 13.75
CA LEU A 156 -11.18 5.24 13.80
C LEU A 156 -10.80 5.61 15.24
N GLU A 157 -11.78 5.77 16.14
CA GLU A 157 -11.51 6.09 17.55
C GLU A 157 -10.65 5.00 18.22
N HIS A 158 -10.94 3.72 17.95
CA HIS A 158 -10.15 2.60 18.45
C HIS A 158 -8.71 2.60 17.91
N ILE A 159 -8.54 2.88 16.61
CA ILE A 159 -7.22 2.98 15.95
C ILE A 159 -6.40 4.17 16.50
N LEU A 160 -7.06 5.28 16.81
CA LEU A 160 -6.43 6.52 17.27
C LEU A 160 -6.37 6.70 18.80
N ARG A 161 -6.64 5.63 19.56
CA ARG A 161 -6.42 5.62 21.02
C ARG A 161 -4.98 6.01 21.34
N ARG A 162 -4.79 6.79 22.42
CA ARG A 162 -3.49 7.39 22.78
C ARG A 162 -2.33 6.40 22.83
N SER A 163 -2.54 5.21 23.40
CA SER A 163 -1.52 4.17 23.46
C SER A 163 -1.15 3.65 22.07
N ARG A 164 -2.13 3.48 21.19
CA ARG A 164 -1.95 2.99 19.82
C ARG A 164 -1.21 4.00 18.95
N VAL A 165 -1.60 5.27 19.02
CA VAL A 165 -0.91 6.36 18.29
C VAL A 165 0.56 6.41 18.68
N ARG A 166 0.87 6.34 19.97
CA ARG A 166 2.25 6.30 20.45
C ARG A 166 3.02 5.08 19.92
N ASP A 167 2.39 3.92 19.75
CA ASP A 167 3.04 2.77 19.14
C ASP A 167 3.42 3.04 17.67
N PHE A 168 2.53 3.70 16.92
CA PHE A 168 2.79 4.11 15.53
C PHE A 168 3.89 5.17 15.45
N GLU A 169 3.86 6.18 16.33
CA GLU A 169 4.88 7.23 16.40
C GLU A 169 6.27 6.64 16.69
N ARG A 170 6.37 5.66 17.60
CA ARG A 170 7.63 4.94 17.85
C ARG A 170 8.14 4.17 16.62
N SER A 171 7.23 3.77 15.73
CA SER A 171 7.62 3.19 14.46
C SER A 171 7.98 4.26 13.41
N GLY A 172 7.71 5.54 13.66
CA GLY A 172 7.96 6.64 12.73
C GLY A 172 6.81 6.84 11.74
N ILE A 173 5.57 6.71 12.22
CA ILE A 173 4.33 7.02 11.51
C ILE A 173 3.56 8.02 12.37
N SER A 174 3.31 9.22 11.85
CA SER A 174 2.55 10.26 12.58
C SER A 174 1.07 9.90 12.67
N ARG A 175 0.36 10.53 13.61
CA ARG A 175 -1.09 10.32 13.82
C ARG A 175 -1.90 10.44 12.52
N ASP A 176 -1.60 11.44 11.71
CA ASP A 176 -2.36 11.77 10.50
C ASP A 176 -2.09 10.78 9.35
N GLU A 177 -0.94 10.09 9.39
CA GLU A 177 -0.57 9.06 8.42
C GLU A 177 -1.18 7.68 8.74
N ILE A 178 -1.66 7.45 9.96
CA ILE A 178 -2.12 6.11 10.39
C ILE A 178 -3.25 5.60 9.48
N VAL A 179 -4.24 6.44 9.19
CA VAL A 179 -5.35 6.05 8.31
C VAL A 179 -4.82 5.73 6.92
N ASN A 180 -3.95 6.58 6.35
CA ASN A 180 -3.41 6.35 5.02
C ASN A 180 -2.62 5.03 4.94
N LEU A 181 -1.75 4.78 5.91
CA LEU A 181 -0.98 3.53 6.02
C LEU A 181 -1.90 2.30 6.09
N VAL A 182 -3.00 2.36 6.85
CA VAL A 182 -3.94 1.24 6.97
C VAL A 182 -4.57 0.91 5.62
N PHE A 183 -4.98 1.92 4.85
CA PHE A 183 -5.59 1.72 3.54
C PHE A 183 -4.57 1.25 2.50
N VAL A 184 -3.39 1.86 2.45
CA VAL A 184 -2.27 1.41 1.58
C VAL A 184 -1.89 -0.04 1.88
N ALA A 185 -1.81 -0.43 3.16
CA ALA A 185 -1.51 -1.79 3.55
C ALA A 185 -2.60 -2.80 3.15
N LEU A 186 -3.87 -2.39 3.06
CA LEU A 186 -4.97 -3.25 2.59
C LEU A 186 -5.00 -3.37 1.07
N GLU A 187 -4.67 -2.30 0.36
CA GLU A 187 -4.74 -2.23 -1.10
C GLU A 187 -3.52 -2.83 -1.80
N GLU A 188 -2.33 -2.53 -1.27
CA GLU A 188 -1.05 -2.82 -1.91
C GLU A 188 -0.17 -3.76 -1.08
N GLY A 189 -0.45 -3.88 0.22
CA GLY A 189 0.36 -4.66 1.14
C GLY A 189 0.29 -6.17 0.90
N ILE A 190 1.40 -6.85 1.14
CA ILE A 190 1.51 -8.30 1.09
C ILE A 190 1.18 -8.85 2.48
N LYS A 191 0.24 -9.81 2.57
CA LYS A 191 -0.06 -10.48 3.83
C LYS A 191 1.07 -11.45 4.21
N VAL A 192 1.86 -11.09 5.22
CA VAL A 192 3.05 -11.85 5.65
C VAL A 192 2.80 -12.82 6.81
N GLY A 193 1.62 -12.79 7.42
CA GLY A 193 1.25 -13.74 8.48
C GLY A 193 0.17 -13.23 9.41
N TYR A 194 0.19 -13.74 10.65
CA TYR A 194 -0.82 -13.51 11.66
C TYR A 194 -0.21 -13.23 13.04
N ILE A 195 -0.88 -12.39 13.83
CA ILE A 195 -0.59 -12.16 15.26
C ILE A 195 -1.86 -12.34 16.12
N GLY A 196 -1.69 -12.48 17.43
CA GLY A 196 -2.82 -12.66 18.35
C GLY A 196 -3.49 -14.02 18.14
N GLN A 197 -4.81 -14.07 18.01
CA GLN A 197 -5.51 -15.28 17.60
C GLN A 197 -5.54 -15.42 16.08
N ASP A 198 -5.92 -14.36 15.37
CA ASP A 198 -6.29 -14.44 13.96
C ASP A 198 -6.01 -13.17 13.14
N ARG A 199 -5.35 -12.16 13.72
CA ARG A 199 -5.19 -10.85 13.06
C ARG A 199 -4.15 -10.92 11.95
N PRO A 200 -4.51 -10.69 10.67
CA PRO A 200 -3.56 -10.63 9.57
C PRO A 200 -2.55 -9.49 9.74
N VAL A 201 -1.32 -9.72 9.30
CA VAL A 201 -0.25 -8.73 9.20
C VAL A 201 0.09 -8.51 7.74
N TYR A 202 0.09 -7.24 7.35
CA TYR A 202 0.47 -6.78 6.03
C TYR A 202 1.83 -6.10 6.10
N GLU A 203 2.69 -6.37 5.13
CA GLU A 203 3.93 -5.64 4.89
C GLU A 203 3.76 -4.77 3.64
N VAL A 204 4.15 -3.51 3.72
CA VAL A 204 3.99 -2.55 2.64
C VAL A 204 5.13 -1.54 2.64
N ALA A 205 5.55 -1.07 1.46
CA ALA A 205 6.45 0.07 1.34
C ALA A 205 5.66 1.35 1.64
N TYR A 206 6.06 2.11 2.65
CA TYR A 206 5.37 3.36 3.03
C TYR A 206 6.37 4.36 3.62
N GLY A 207 6.44 5.55 3.02
CA GLY A 207 7.42 6.60 3.38
C GLY A 207 8.86 6.13 3.20
N GLY A 208 9.17 5.48 2.07
CA GLY A 208 10.52 5.00 1.73
C GLY A 208 11.04 3.84 2.59
N ARG A 209 10.19 3.20 3.40
CA ARG A 209 10.58 2.08 4.29
C ARG A 209 9.52 0.98 4.26
N PHE A 210 9.95 -0.27 4.45
CA PHE A 210 9.01 -1.36 4.71
C PHE A 210 8.37 -1.21 6.10
N ARG A 211 7.04 -1.24 6.14
CA ARG A 211 6.23 -1.17 7.35
C ARG A 211 5.43 -2.44 7.48
N ARG A 212 5.25 -2.93 8.71
CA ARG A 212 4.25 -3.97 9.00
C ARG A 212 3.12 -3.42 9.84
N VAL A 213 1.90 -3.73 9.44
CA VAL A 213 0.69 -3.33 10.13
C VAL A 213 -0.24 -4.53 10.24
N ALA A 214 -0.73 -4.78 11.45
CA ALA A 214 -1.74 -5.79 11.70
C ALA A 214 -3.13 -5.14 11.71
N ILE A 215 -4.04 -5.62 10.86
CA ILE A 215 -5.36 -5.01 10.64
C ILE A 215 -6.45 -6.03 10.90
N THR A 216 -7.40 -5.70 11.77
CA THR A 216 -8.62 -6.49 11.96
C THR A 216 -9.73 -5.91 11.10
N VAL A 217 -10.23 -6.71 10.16
CA VAL A 217 -11.40 -6.42 9.33
C VAL A 217 -12.47 -7.47 9.63
N ARG A 218 -13.71 -7.07 9.92
CA ARG A 218 -14.87 -7.95 10.13
C ARG A 218 -15.94 -7.59 9.12
N ASP A 219 -16.29 -8.50 8.21
CA ASP A 219 -17.29 -8.30 7.16
C ASP A 219 -17.09 -7.03 6.31
N GLY A 220 -15.84 -6.59 6.17
CA GLY A 220 -15.45 -5.36 5.47
C GLY A 220 -15.29 -4.13 6.36
N PHE A 221 -15.79 -4.15 7.60
CA PHE A 221 -15.57 -3.09 8.56
C PHE A 221 -14.17 -3.18 9.19
N ILE A 222 -13.39 -2.09 9.12
CA ILE A 222 -12.09 -1.98 9.77
C ILE A 222 -12.30 -1.71 11.26
N VAL A 223 -12.08 -2.75 12.08
CA VAL A 223 -12.24 -2.68 13.54
C VAL A 223 -11.02 -2.02 14.19
N GLY A 224 -9.82 -2.35 13.73
CA GLY A 224 -8.61 -1.85 14.37
C GLY A 224 -7.32 -2.15 13.61
N ALA A 225 -6.28 -1.39 13.92
CA ALA A 225 -4.96 -1.52 13.32
C ALA A 225 -3.87 -1.30 14.37
N MET A 226 -2.70 -1.91 14.15
CA MET A 226 -1.52 -1.66 14.97
C MET A 226 -0.20 -1.88 14.22
N PRO A 227 0.87 -1.15 14.57
CA PRO A 227 2.17 -1.40 13.98
C PRO A 227 2.74 -2.72 14.52
N VAL A 228 3.50 -3.39 13.67
CA VAL A 228 4.24 -4.60 14.02
C VAL A 228 5.72 -4.35 13.68
N PRO A 229 6.64 -4.49 14.63
CA PRO A 229 8.07 -4.39 14.32
C PRO A 229 8.51 -5.44 13.31
N LEU A 230 9.37 -5.09 12.34
CA LEU A 230 9.84 -6.02 11.31
C LEU A 230 10.52 -7.27 11.88
N GLY A 231 11.28 -7.11 12.97
CA GLY A 231 11.93 -8.23 13.67
C GLY A 231 10.98 -9.13 14.48
N ARG A 232 9.71 -8.75 14.63
CA ARG A 232 8.74 -9.56 15.39
C ARG A 232 8.32 -10.76 14.53
N ARG A 233 8.52 -11.97 15.08
CA ARG A 233 8.02 -13.20 14.45
C ARG A 233 6.49 -13.16 14.35
N VAL A 234 5.99 -13.43 13.15
CA VAL A 234 4.57 -13.59 12.83
C VAL A 234 4.30 -15.05 12.47
N ARG A 235 3.10 -15.55 12.73
CA ARG A 235 2.74 -16.92 12.33
C ARG A 235 2.40 -16.93 10.85
N ALA A 236 3.09 -17.74 10.05
CA ALA A 236 2.84 -17.83 8.61
C ALA A 236 1.43 -18.38 8.28
N ARG A 237 0.93 -19.31 9.10
CA ARG A 237 -0.42 -19.90 8.97
C ARG A 237 -1.31 -19.50 10.14
N LEU A 238 -2.60 -19.37 9.87
CA LEU A 238 -3.62 -19.06 10.88
C LEU A 238 -3.74 -20.18 11.93
N HIS A 239 -3.76 -21.43 11.45
CA HIS A 239 -3.77 -22.63 12.28
C HIS A 239 -2.43 -23.38 12.15
N ARG A 240 -1.90 -23.91 13.26
CA ARG A 240 -0.86 -24.93 13.18
C ARG A 240 -1.53 -26.19 12.64
N SER A 241 -1.07 -26.64 11.48
CA SER A 241 -1.29 -28.01 11.01
C SER A 241 -0.60 -28.98 11.96
#